data_AF-A0AAE0HBY3-F1
#
_entry.id   AF-A0AAE0HBY3-F1
#
_cell.length_a   1.000
_cell.length_b   1.000
_cell.length_c   1.000
_cell.angle_alpha   90.00
_cell.angle_beta   90.00
_cell.angle_gamma   90.00
#
_symmetry.space_group_name_H-M   'P 1'
#
loop_
_entity.id
_entity.type
_entity.pdbx_description
1 polymer ?
#
loop_
_entity_poly.entity_id
_entity_poly.type
_entity_poly.pdbx_seq_one_letter_code
_entity_poly.pdbx_strand_id
1 'polypeptide(L)'
;MGYYDKEIEHALATEWPSCPEWTPVKVWPNMFRTMALVISLMIVGPELSRDEYWHSTMISFVDNVVVGGWQLKKYSLFMRPIVARGLVPGVRRVWRHQESARRLIVPMIARRRAGSLEPRRGASSM
;
A
#
# COMPACT_ATOMS: atom_id res chain seq x y z
N MET A 1 -2.50 -15.17 20.57
CA MET A 1 -2.75 -14.05 19.64
C MET A 1 -1.50 -13.81 18.82
N GLY A 2 -1.60 -13.88 17.49
CA GLY A 2 -0.46 -13.68 16.59
C GLY A 2 0.04 -12.24 16.60
N TYR A 3 1.29 -12.01 16.19
CA TYR A 3 1.87 -10.68 16.06
C TYR A 3 1.05 -9.76 15.14
N TYR A 4 0.53 -10.31 14.05
CA TYR A 4 -0.30 -9.57 13.09
C TYR A 4 -1.65 -9.12 13.67
N ASP A 5 -2.26 -9.90 14.57
CA ASP A 5 -3.55 -9.57 15.16
C ASP A 5 -3.46 -8.25 15.94
N LYS A 6 -2.38 -8.09 16.73
CA LYS A 6 -2.13 -6.87 17.51
C LYS A 6 -1.92 -5.64 16.64
N GLU A 7 -1.22 -5.80 15.52
CA GLU A 7 -0.96 -4.69 14.60
C GLU A 7 -2.22 -4.29 13.82
N ILE A 8 -3.07 -5.25 13.48
CA ILE A 8 -4.39 -4.99 12.88
C ILE A 8 -5.31 -4.29 13.88
N GLU A 9 -5.36 -4.75 15.13
CA GLU A 9 -6.10 -4.08 16.20
C GLU A 9 -5.62 -2.64 16.40
N HIS A 10 -4.30 -2.43 16.39
CA HIS A 10 -3.71 -1.09 16.47
C HIS A 10 -4.12 -0.22 15.27
N ALA A 11 -4.09 -0.76 14.05
CA ALA A 11 -4.49 -0.04 12.84
C ALA A 11 -5.98 0.37 12.88
N LEU A 12 -6.84 -0.54 13.36
CA LEU A 12 -8.26 -0.28 13.51
C LEU A 12 -8.51 0.80 14.58
N ALA A 13 -7.86 0.69 15.74
CA ALA A 13 -7.99 1.67 16.82
C ALA A 13 -7.46 3.06 16.44
N THR A 14 -6.49 3.15 15.52
CA THR A 14 -5.89 4.40 15.08
C THR A 14 -6.74 5.08 13.99
N GLU A 15 -7.22 4.32 13.01
CA GLU A 15 -7.90 4.86 11.84
C GLU A 15 -9.42 5.00 12.02
N TRP A 16 -10.01 4.29 12.98
CA TRP A 16 -11.43 4.32 13.25
C TRP A 16 -11.71 4.95 14.61
N PRO A 17 -12.67 5.90 14.68
CA PRO A 17 -13.02 6.51 15.95
C PRO A 17 -13.64 5.46 16.89
N SER A 18 -13.37 5.61 18.19
CA SER A 18 -14.14 4.87 19.20
C SER A 18 -15.61 5.27 19.10
N CYS A 19 -16.48 4.28 18.96
CA CYS A 19 -17.89 4.48 18.61
C CYS A 19 -18.79 3.80 19.65
N PRO A 20 -18.89 4.33 20.90
CA PRO A 20 -19.82 3.81 21.90
C PRO A 20 -21.29 4.06 21.51
N GLU A 21 -21.55 5.12 20.73
CA GLU A 21 -22.84 5.46 20.11
C GLU A 21 -22.64 5.55 18.58
N TRP A 22 -23.71 5.34 17.79
CA TRP A 22 -23.61 5.36 16.33
C TRP A 22 -22.96 6.67 15.83
N THR A 23 -21.82 6.53 15.14
CA THR A 23 -21.03 7.67 14.67
C THR A 23 -20.91 7.63 13.14
N PRO A 24 -21.27 8.71 12.43
CA PRO A 24 -21.08 8.77 10.99
C PRO A 24 -19.58 8.85 10.66
N VAL A 25 -19.11 7.91 9.85
CA VAL A 25 -17.71 7.82 9.43
C VAL A 25 -17.56 7.86 7.92
N LYS A 26 -16.45 8.43 7.45
CA LYS A 26 -16.08 8.38 6.04
C LYS A 26 -15.39 7.04 5.78
N VAL A 27 -16.17 6.06 5.35
CA VAL A 27 -15.70 4.67 5.16
C VAL A 27 -14.52 4.62 4.18
N TRP A 28 -14.59 5.32 3.05
CA TRP A 28 -13.55 5.28 2.01
C TRP A 28 -12.14 5.64 2.53
N PRO A 29 -11.88 6.84 3.09
CA PRO A 29 -10.56 7.20 3.57
C PRO A 29 -10.09 6.28 4.72
N ASN A 30 -10.95 5.98 5.69
CA ASN A 30 -10.56 5.16 6.85
C ASN A 30 -10.19 3.73 6.42
N MET A 31 -11.00 3.12 5.54
CA MET A 31 -10.73 1.80 5.00
C MET A 31 -9.41 1.74 4.24
N PHE A 32 -9.14 2.70 3.34
CA PHE A 32 -7.90 2.71 2.58
C PHE A 32 -6.66 2.97 3.43
N ARG A 33 -6.77 3.76 4.51
CA ARG A 33 -5.68 3.93 5.49
C ARG A 33 -5.40 2.65 6.25
N THR A 34 -6.44 1.96 6.76
CA THR A 34 -6.28 0.65 7.40
C THR A 34 -5.64 -0.37 6.45
N MET A 35 -6.12 -0.45 5.20
CA MET A 35 -5.55 -1.38 4.20
C MET A 35 -4.09 -1.07 3.90
N ALA A 36 -3.72 0.21 3.74
CA ALA A 36 -2.32 0.60 3.50
C ALA A 36 -1.41 0.12 4.63
N LEU A 37 -1.86 0.27 5.88
CA LEU A 37 -1.12 -0.17 7.06
C LEU A 37 -0.96 -1.70 7.08
N VAL A 38 -2.04 -2.47 6.93
CA VAL A 38 -1.97 -3.95 6.93
C VAL A 38 -1.08 -4.49 5.80
N ILE A 39 -1.21 -3.95 4.59
CA ILE A 39 -0.39 -4.36 3.44
C ILE A 39 1.09 -4.02 3.67
N SER A 40 1.37 -2.84 4.22
CA SER A 40 2.74 -2.42 4.52
C SER A 40 3.41 -3.32 5.57
N LEU A 41 2.68 -3.75 6.61
CA LEU A 41 3.16 -4.70 7.60
C LEU A 41 3.52 -6.05 6.98
N MET A 42 2.67 -6.59 6.10
CA MET A 42 2.90 -7.89 5.47
C MET A 42 4.08 -7.87 4.51
N ILE A 43 4.22 -6.81 3.71
CA ILE A 43 5.26 -6.75 2.66
C ILE A 43 6.60 -6.27 3.23
N VAL A 44 6.55 -5.23 4.07
CA VAL A 44 7.72 -4.42 4.44
C VAL A 44 8.03 -4.50 5.94
N GLY A 45 7.13 -5.03 6.75
CA GLY A 45 7.28 -5.08 8.20
C GLY A 45 7.03 -3.73 8.89
N PRO A 46 7.16 -3.70 10.23
CA PRO A 46 6.75 -2.57 11.07
C PRO A 46 7.62 -1.30 10.91
N GLU A 47 8.79 -1.42 10.27
CA GLU A 47 9.71 -0.30 10.07
C GLU A 47 9.16 0.72 9.06
N LEU A 48 8.40 0.28 8.06
CA LEU A 48 7.81 1.16 7.04
C LEU A 48 6.29 1.35 7.20
N SER A 49 5.63 0.56 8.05
CA SER A 49 4.19 0.73 8.32
C SER A 49 3.85 1.97 9.15
N ARG A 50 4.86 2.73 9.59
CA ARG A 50 4.71 4.00 10.31
C ARG A 50 5.05 5.22 9.46
N ASP A 51 5.44 5.01 8.20
CA ASP A 51 5.75 6.11 7.29
C ASP A 51 4.46 6.65 6.65
N GLU A 52 3.98 7.79 7.14
CA GLU A 52 2.81 8.50 6.59
C GLU A 52 2.98 8.86 5.10
N TYR A 53 4.21 9.09 4.63
CA TYR A 53 4.48 9.34 3.22
C TYR A 53 4.27 8.09 2.37
N TRP A 54 4.65 6.92 2.89
CA TRP A 54 4.37 5.63 2.27
C TRP A 54 2.86 5.38 2.17
N HIS A 55 2.12 5.62 3.25
CA HIS A 55 0.68 5.38 3.31
C HIS A 55 -0.10 6.32 2.39
N SER A 56 0.22 7.62 2.43
CA SER A 56 -0.40 8.61 1.54
C SER A 56 -0.10 8.33 0.06
N THR A 57 1.08 7.82 -0.27
CA THR A 57 1.43 7.39 -1.64
C THR A 57 0.57 6.20 -2.08
N MET A 58 0.38 5.20 -1.23
CA MET A 58 -0.47 4.03 -1.52
C MET A 58 -1.93 4.44 -1.74
N ILE A 59 -2.47 5.29 -0.87
CA ILE A 59 -3.86 5.76 -0.98
C ILE A 59 -4.04 6.60 -2.24
N SER A 60 -3.10 7.52 -2.51
CA SER A 60 -3.12 8.34 -3.72
C SER A 60 -3.03 7.50 -4.98
N PHE A 61 -2.24 6.42 -4.98
CA PHE A 61 -2.19 5.47 -6.09
C PHE A 61 -3.57 4.86 -6.35
N VAL A 62 -4.24 4.34 -5.32
CA VAL A 62 -5.58 3.72 -5.48
C VAL A 62 -6.58 4.74 -6.01
N ASP A 63 -6.60 5.96 -5.47
CA ASP A 63 -7.50 7.00 -5.94
C ASP A 63 -7.28 7.34 -7.41
N ASN A 64 -6.01 7.49 -7.83
CA ASN A 64 -5.67 7.72 -9.23
C ASN A 64 -6.03 6.53 -10.14
N VAL A 65 -5.93 5.28 -9.66
CA VAL A 65 -6.37 4.08 -10.41
C VAL A 65 -7.89 4.09 -10.59
N VAL A 66 -8.65 4.35 -9.52
CA VAL A 66 -10.11 4.36 -9.56
C VAL A 66 -10.59 5.49 -10.47
N VAL A 67 -10.14 6.73 -10.24
CA VAL A 67 -10.51 7.89 -11.06
C VAL A 67 -10.05 7.70 -12.51
N GLY A 68 -8.81 7.23 -12.72
CA GLY A 68 -8.28 6.95 -14.05
C GLY A 68 -9.08 5.89 -14.80
N GLY A 69 -9.47 4.81 -14.11
CA GLY A 69 -10.32 3.74 -14.64
C GLY A 69 -11.71 4.24 -15.01
N TRP A 70 -12.33 5.05 -14.15
CA TRP A 70 -13.62 5.69 -14.43
C TRP A 70 -13.58 6.61 -15.65
N GLN A 71 -12.51 7.39 -15.80
CA GLN A 71 -12.33 8.23 -16.99
C GLN A 71 -12.14 7.38 -18.25
N LEU A 72 -11.39 6.28 -18.15
CA LEU A 72 -11.12 5.39 -19.29
C LEU A 72 -12.37 4.59 -19.72
N LYS A 73 -13.30 4.30 -18.79
CA LYS A 73 -14.59 3.67 -19.10
C LYS A 73 -15.45 4.50 -20.05
N LYS A 74 -15.26 5.83 -20.10
CA LYS A 74 -15.99 6.73 -21.02
C LYS A 74 -15.56 6.56 -22.49
N TYR A 75 -14.41 5.92 -22.74
CA TYR A 75 -13.87 5.74 -24.09
C TYR A 75 -14.07 4.31 -24.59
N SER A 76 -14.40 4.19 -25.88
CA SER A 76 -14.48 2.92 -26.60
C SER A 76 -13.15 2.15 -26.53
N LEU A 77 -13.24 0.81 -26.44
CA LEU A 77 -12.10 -0.11 -26.31
C LEU A 77 -10.95 0.18 -27.29
N PHE A 78 -11.27 0.61 -28.51
CA PHE A 78 -10.28 0.93 -29.54
C PHE A 78 -9.48 2.22 -29.28
N MET A 79 -10.08 3.23 -28.64
CA MET A 79 -9.39 4.48 -28.31
C MET A 79 -8.65 4.42 -26.96
N ARG A 80 -8.99 3.46 -26.10
CA ARG A 80 -8.38 3.29 -24.77
C ARG A 80 -6.84 3.29 -24.77
N PRO A 81 -6.11 2.54 -25.62
CA PRO A 81 -4.65 2.53 -25.55
C PRO A 81 -4.01 3.88 -25.91
N ILE A 82 -4.64 4.68 -26.78
CA ILE A 82 -4.15 6.01 -27.17
C ILE A 82 -4.45 7.03 -26.06
N VAL A 83 -5.68 7.03 -25.59
CA VAL A 83 -6.17 7.95 -24.55
C VAL A 83 -5.49 7.70 -23.20
N ALA A 84 -5.23 6.44 -22.85
CA ALA A 84 -4.50 6.07 -21.64
C ALA A 84 -3.04 6.56 -21.64
N ARG A 85 -2.39 6.65 -22.81
CA ARG A 85 -0.98 7.09 -22.91
C ARG A 85 -0.84 8.61 -22.96
N GLY A 86 -1.80 9.32 -23.56
CA GLY A 86 -1.70 10.76 -23.86
C GLY A 86 -2.64 11.68 -23.08
N LEU A 87 -3.89 11.28 -22.84
CA LEU A 87 -4.98 12.20 -22.45
C LEU A 87 -5.44 12.04 -20.99
N VAL A 88 -5.20 10.88 -20.36
CA VAL A 88 -5.61 10.64 -18.96
C VAL A 88 -4.42 10.85 -18.02
N PRO A 89 -4.28 12.02 -17.38
CA PRO A 89 -3.19 12.29 -16.46
C PRO A 89 -3.16 11.32 -15.26
N GLY A 90 -4.31 10.75 -14.88
CA GLY A 90 -4.41 9.71 -13.86
C GLY A 90 -3.57 8.47 -14.19
N VAL A 91 -3.54 8.03 -15.46
CA VAL A 91 -2.75 6.85 -15.86
C VAL A 91 -1.25 7.14 -15.71
N ARG A 92 -0.76 8.30 -16.15
CA ARG A 92 0.65 8.69 -15.95
C ARG A 92 1.02 8.76 -14.46
N ARG A 93 0.13 9.24 -13.61
CA ARG A 93 0.35 9.29 -12.15
C ARG A 93 0.45 7.90 -11.54
N VAL A 94 -0.39 6.96 -11.97
CA VAL A 94 -0.32 5.54 -11.58
C VAL A 94 1.06 4.96 -11.88
N TRP A 95 1.60 5.16 -13.09
CA TRP A 95 2.95 4.70 -13.43
C TRP A 95 4.04 5.32 -12.56
N ARG A 96 3.92 6.62 -12.23
CA ARG A 96 4.87 7.30 -11.32
C ARG A 96 4.82 6.74 -9.90
N HIS A 97 3.62 6.53 -9.36
CA HIS A 97 3.45 5.93 -8.04
C HIS A 97 4.00 4.49 -7.99
N GLN A 98 3.83 3.72 -9.07
CA GLN A 98 4.40 2.37 -9.18
C GLN A 98 5.93 2.38 -9.19
N GLU A 99 6.55 3.35 -9.89
CA GLU A 99 8.01 3.52 -9.87
C GLU A 99 8.51 3.96 -8.48
N SER A 100 7.80 4.86 -7.80
CA SER A 100 8.11 5.24 -6.41
C SER A 100 8.02 4.03 -5.46
N ALA A 101 6.97 3.23 -5.58
CA ALA A 101 6.81 2.00 -4.80
C ALA A 101 7.93 0.99 -5.09
N ARG A 102 8.31 0.85 -6.36
CA ARG A 102 9.41 -0.03 -6.78
C ARG A 102 10.73 0.39 -6.15
N ARG A 103 11.03 1.69 -6.13
CA ARG A 103 12.27 2.24 -5.53
C ARG A 103 12.37 1.99 -4.03
N LEU A 104 11.26 1.96 -3.32
CA LEU A 104 11.22 1.72 -1.87
C LEU A 104 11.26 0.22 -1.56
N ILE A 105 10.41 -0.57 -2.20
CA ILE A 105 10.23 -2.00 -1.86
C ILE A 105 11.38 -2.87 -2.36
N VAL A 106 11.86 -2.66 -3.60
CA VAL A 106 12.92 -3.51 -4.19
C VAL A 106 14.19 -3.60 -3.34
N PRO A 107 14.80 -2.49 -2.88
CA PRO A 107 15.99 -2.58 -2.04
C PRO A 107 15.72 -3.26 -0.70
N MET A 108 14.51 -3.12 -0.13
CA MET A 108 14.15 -3.80 1.13
C MET A 108 14.05 -5.31 0.94
N ILE A 109 13.43 -5.77 -0.14
CA ILE A 109 13.40 -7.21 -0.50
C ILE A 109 14.82 -7.73 -0.74
N ALA A 110 15.67 -6.95 -1.45
CA ALA A 110 17.05 -7.34 -1.71
C ALA A 110 17.86 -7.47 -0.41
N ARG A 111 17.73 -6.53 0.53
CA ARG A 111 18.35 -6.59 1.87
C ARG A 111 17.89 -7.81 2.66
N ARG A 112 16.58 -8.08 2.67
CA ARG A 112 16.02 -9.27 3.34
C ARG A 112 16.57 -10.56 2.76
N ARG A 113 16.66 -10.67 1.44
CA ARG A 113 17.27 -11.83 0.76
C ARG A 113 18.75 -11.98 1.09
N ALA A 114 19.50 -10.88 1.13
CA ALA A 114 20.93 -10.91 1.49
C ALA A 114 21.15 -11.33 2.95
N GLY A 115 20.36 -10.82 3.90
CA GLY A 115 20.45 -11.21 5.32
C GLY A 115 20.00 -12.65 5.59
N SER A 116 19.04 -13.18 4.81
CA SER A 116 18.66 -14.60 4.89
C SER A 116 19.69 -15.57 4.31
N LEU A 117 20.68 -15.07 3.56
CA LEU A 117 21.81 -15.85 3.05
C LEU A 117 23.01 -15.88 4.00
N GLU A 118 22.96 -15.14 5.11
CA GLU A 118 23.97 -15.26 6.15
C GLU A 118 23.77 -16.62 6.84
N PRO A 119 24.74 -17.56 6.76
CA PRO A 119 24.56 -18.88 7.33
C PRO A 119 24.31 -18.70 8.83
N ARG A 120 23.31 -19.41 9.38
CA ARG A 120 23.10 -19.52 10.83
C ARG A 120 24.39 -20.00 11.50
N ARG A 121 25.28 -19.06 11.85
CA ARG A 121 26.47 -19.27 12.68
C ARG A 121 25.97 -19.55 14.09
N GLY A 122 25.56 -20.81 14.31
CA GLY A 122 24.96 -21.24 15.57
C GLY A 122 24.36 -22.65 15.56
N ALA A 123 24.63 -23.46 14.52
CA ALA A 123 24.36 -24.89 14.55
C ALA A 123 25.68 -25.64 14.39
N SER A 124 26.61 -25.46 15.33
CA SER A 124 27.78 -26.33 15.48
C SER A 124 28.29 -26.24 16.92
N SER A 125 27.56 -26.86 17.84
CA SER A 125 28.11 -27.32 19.11
C SER A 125 27.21 -28.44 19.65
N MET A 126 27.42 -29.64 19.13
CA MET A 126 27.14 -30.92 19.80
C MET A 126 28.09 -31.95 19.21
#